data_AF-A0A7X7EDX3-F1
#
_entry.id   AF-A0A7X7EDX3-F1
#
_cell.length_a   1.000
_cell.length_b   1.000
_cell.length_c   1.000
_cell.angle_alpha   90.00
_cell.angle_beta   90.00
_cell.angle_gamma   90.00
#
_symmetry.space_group_name_H-M   'P 1'
#
loop_
_entity.id
_entity.type
_entity.pdbx_description
1 polymer ?
#
loop_
_entity_poly.entity_id
_entity_poly.type
_entity_poly.pdbx_seq_one_letter_code
_entity_poly.pdbx_strand_id
1 'polypeptide(L)'
;MNDRIRIKAHYQPSTNLLYDRSNKSLLDGFIPTNGSLDVMEFIIRPTLTTGKGTFRSHLLTGAYGKGKSYSVLVALSLLSRQCNGRFDNLAGKILKRRNYLGNWIQELQSMKPLLPVIVRGGYPSLSLALSAALVQALESEGFDGIYLLNNYQRAKEYLQLWEVEFPEAYTKIKEQFDGEGSFQSFYAKLCQYDEDALEEFVRIFPKVTNGSEFSRLSELHVIEDIKDITSKISSVGFRGLYIVYDEFSKYLEGLRGRMSE
;
A
#
# COMPACT_ATOMS: atom_id res chain seq x y z
N MET A 1 -44.40 22.69 7.27
CA MET A 1 -43.06 22.79 6.62
C MET A 1 -42.02 22.48 7.69
N ASN A 2 -41.47 21.27 7.71
CA ASN A 2 -40.41 20.86 8.64
C ASN A 2 -39.25 20.33 7.80
N ASP A 3 -38.40 21.23 7.31
CA ASP A 3 -37.14 20.87 6.66
C ASP A 3 -36.20 20.31 7.72
N ARG A 4 -36.25 18.98 7.90
CA ARG A 4 -35.29 18.25 8.72
C ARG A 4 -33.98 18.16 7.95
N ILE A 5 -33.05 19.06 8.27
CA ILE A 5 -31.64 18.95 7.88
C ILE A 5 -31.13 17.61 8.42
N ARG A 6 -30.95 16.62 7.53
CA ARG A 6 -30.32 15.34 7.86
C ARG A 6 -28.81 15.48 7.64
N ILE A 7 -28.05 15.57 8.73
CA ILE A 7 -26.60 15.45 8.68
C ILE A 7 -26.27 14.02 8.22
N LYS A 8 -25.63 13.87 7.06
CA LYS A 8 -25.11 12.57 6.63
C LYS A 8 -23.97 12.18 7.59
N ALA A 9 -24.23 11.19 8.44
CA ALA A 9 -23.29 10.68 9.45
C ALA A 9 -22.03 9.99 8.90
N HIS A 10 -21.74 10.11 7.60
CA HIS A 10 -20.64 9.40 6.94
C HIS A 10 -19.38 10.26 6.72
N TYR A 11 -19.30 11.44 7.35
CA TYR A 11 -18.07 12.24 7.31
C TYR A 11 -17.07 11.69 8.34
N GLN A 12 -16.26 10.73 7.94
CA GLN A 12 -15.15 10.26 8.78
C GLN A 12 -14.08 11.37 8.85
N PRO A 13 -13.68 11.81 10.07
CA PRO A 13 -12.75 12.92 10.24
C PRO A 13 -11.31 12.58 9.82
N SER A 14 -10.97 11.30 9.70
CA SER A 14 -9.69 10.81 9.21
C SER A 14 -9.90 9.73 8.15
N THR A 15 -9.16 9.83 7.05
CA THR A 15 -9.10 8.80 6.01
C THR A 15 -7.73 8.15 6.08
N ASN A 16 -7.69 6.83 6.27
CA ASN A 16 -6.47 6.04 6.17
C ASN A 16 -6.42 5.40 4.78
N LEU A 17 -5.51 5.86 3.91
CA LEU A 17 -5.46 5.42 2.51
C LEU A 17 -5.41 3.90 2.36
N LEU A 18 -4.65 3.21 3.23
CA LEU A 18 -4.44 1.76 3.13
C LEU A 18 -5.69 0.98 3.53
N TYR A 19 -6.29 1.31 4.69
CA TYR A 19 -7.45 0.58 5.22
C TYR A 19 -8.75 0.95 4.51
N ASP A 20 -8.88 2.21 4.08
CA ASP A 20 -10.10 2.72 3.45
C ASP A 20 -10.17 2.47 1.94
N ARG A 21 -9.13 1.92 1.30
CA ARG A 21 -9.09 1.71 -0.17
C ARG A 21 -10.30 0.97 -0.71
N SER A 22 -10.80 -0.02 0.01
CA SER A 22 -11.96 -0.83 -0.38
C SER A 22 -13.28 -0.34 0.24
N ASN A 23 -13.27 0.80 0.94
CA ASN A 23 -14.43 1.31 1.65
C ASN A 23 -15.42 1.96 0.68
N LYS A 24 -16.38 1.14 0.27
CA LYS A 24 -17.48 1.48 -0.63
C LYS A 24 -18.30 2.70 -0.17
N SER A 25 -18.56 2.80 1.13
CA SER A 25 -19.37 3.89 1.69
C SER A 25 -18.69 5.26 1.56
N LEU A 26 -17.36 5.28 1.68
CA LEU A 26 -16.56 6.47 1.46
C LEU A 26 -16.63 6.92 0.00
N LEU A 27 -16.62 6.01 -0.98
CA LEU A 27 -16.79 6.39 -2.39
C LEU A 27 -18.19 6.96 -2.68
N ASP A 28 -19.23 6.31 -2.16
CA ASP A 28 -20.62 6.74 -2.35
C ASP A 28 -20.89 8.11 -1.69
N GLY A 29 -20.21 8.38 -0.57
CA GLY A 29 -20.25 9.62 0.18
C GLY A 29 -19.52 10.81 -0.46
N PHE A 30 -18.75 10.60 -1.53
CA PHE A 30 -17.91 11.66 -2.09
C PHE A 30 -18.72 12.86 -2.60
N ILE A 31 -18.32 14.05 -2.14
CA ILE A 31 -18.86 15.35 -2.53
C ILE A 31 -17.76 16.12 -3.26
N PRO A 32 -17.86 16.31 -4.59
CA PRO A 32 -16.86 17.04 -5.36
C PRO A 32 -16.88 18.54 -5.01
N THR A 33 -15.87 18.97 -4.26
CA THR A 33 -15.51 20.37 -4.01
C THR A 33 -14.39 20.79 -4.96
N ASN A 34 -14.22 22.11 -5.20
CA ASN A 34 -13.14 22.60 -6.07
C ASN A 34 -11.76 22.05 -5.66
N GLY A 35 -11.42 22.12 -4.36
CA GLY A 35 -10.14 21.60 -3.87
C GLY A 35 -9.97 20.09 -4.07
N SER A 36 -11.03 19.29 -3.87
CA SER A 36 -10.94 17.84 -4.16
C SER A 36 -10.77 17.53 -5.64
N LEU A 37 -11.40 18.33 -6.52
CA LEU A 37 -11.30 18.18 -7.96
C LEU A 37 -9.90 18.59 -8.46
N ASP A 38 -9.29 19.62 -7.86
CA ASP A 38 -7.92 20.02 -8.16
C ASP A 38 -6.92 18.91 -7.81
N VAL A 39 -7.09 18.26 -6.65
CA VAL A 39 -6.27 17.11 -6.26
C VAL A 39 -6.47 15.94 -7.23
N MET A 40 -7.71 15.63 -7.60
CA MET A 40 -8.02 14.56 -8.57
C MET A 40 -7.40 14.83 -9.93
N GLU A 41 -7.51 16.05 -10.45
CA GLU A 41 -6.91 16.45 -11.71
C GLU A 41 -5.38 16.30 -11.68
N PHE A 42 -4.75 16.75 -10.59
CA PHE A 42 -3.31 16.63 -10.38
C PHE A 42 -2.85 15.17 -10.41
N ILE A 43 -3.65 14.25 -9.88
CA ILE A 43 -3.38 12.80 -9.84
C ILE A 43 -3.69 12.11 -11.18
N ILE A 44 -4.82 12.42 -11.80
CA ILE A 44 -5.34 11.68 -12.97
C ILE A 44 -4.64 12.11 -14.26
N ARG A 45 -4.44 13.42 -14.48
CA ARG A 45 -3.91 13.96 -15.73
C ARG A 45 -2.60 13.30 -16.18
N PRO A 46 -1.58 13.09 -15.31
CA PRO A 46 -0.34 12.43 -15.70
C PRO A 46 -0.54 10.97 -16.15
N THR A 47 -1.59 10.30 -15.67
CA THR A 47 -1.87 8.89 -15.98
C THR A 47 -2.50 8.68 -17.36
N LEU A 48 -3.08 9.73 -17.95
CA LEU A 48 -3.68 9.68 -19.29
C LEU A 48 -2.65 9.88 -20.40
N THR A 49 -1.48 10.45 -20.06
CA THR A 49 -0.46 10.80 -21.05
C THR A 49 0.61 9.73 -21.16
N THR A 50 0.77 9.17 -22.37
CA THR A 50 1.84 8.22 -22.69
C THR A 50 2.89 8.93 -23.57
N GLY A 51 3.96 9.45 -22.95
CA GLY A 51 5.03 10.11 -23.69
C GLY A 51 6.29 10.36 -22.85
N LYS A 52 7.45 10.44 -23.51
CA LYS A 52 8.71 10.89 -22.87
C LYS A 52 8.54 12.35 -22.43
N GLY A 53 8.97 12.69 -21.22
CA GLY A 53 8.88 14.06 -20.68
C GLY A 53 7.65 14.37 -19.81
N THR A 54 6.78 13.38 -19.53
CA THR A 54 5.72 13.56 -18.54
C THR A 54 6.30 13.46 -17.12
N PHE A 55 6.20 14.53 -16.34
CA PHE A 55 6.46 14.48 -14.89
C PHE A 55 5.34 13.67 -14.23
N ARG A 56 5.68 12.48 -13.72
CA ARG A 56 4.75 11.54 -13.07
C ARG A 56 4.98 11.41 -11.56
N SER A 57 5.89 12.20 -11.01
CA SER A 57 6.13 12.32 -9.57
C SER A 57 5.60 13.67 -9.10
N HIS A 58 4.89 13.63 -7.98
CA HIS A 58 4.07 14.73 -7.50
C HIS A 58 4.12 14.81 -5.98
N LEU A 59 4.30 16.02 -5.43
CA LEU A 59 4.22 16.28 -4.00
C LEU A 59 2.93 17.07 -3.71
N LEU A 60 2.03 16.48 -2.91
CA LEU A 60 0.80 17.13 -2.48
C LEU A 60 0.95 17.65 -1.05
N THR A 61 0.94 18.96 -0.86
CA THR A 61 1.01 19.60 0.47
C THR A 61 -0.27 20.35 0.79
N GLY A 62 -0.52 20.59 2.08
CA GLY A 62 -1.64 21.43 2.53
C GLY A 62 -2.04 21.17 3.98
N ALA A 63 -2.88 22.04 4.54
CA ALA A 63 -3.31 21.95 5.93
C ALA A 63 -4.08 20.63 6.24
N TYR A 64 -3.98 20.17 7.49
CA TYR A 64 -4.73 19.02 7.99
C TYR A 64 -6.25 19.25 7.90
N GLY A 65 -7.02 18.17 7.73
CA GLY A 65 -8.49 18.23 7.72
C GLY A 65 -9.14 18.82 6.45
N LYS A 66 -8.38 19.16 5.41
CA LYS A 66 -8.91 19.70 4.14
C LYS A 66 -9.37 18.63 3.12
N GLY A 67 -9.46 17.36 3.53
CA GLY A 67 -9.94 16.28 2.65
C GLY A 67 -8.96 15.83 1.56
N LYS A 68 -7.66 16.12 1.72
CA LYS A 68 -6.61 15.73 0.75
C LYS A 68 -6.51 14.21 0.60
N SER A 69 -6.30 13.50 1.71
CA SER A 69 -6.22 12.03 1.71
C SER A 69 -7.50 11.40 1.19
N TYR A 70 -8.66 11.97 1.49
CA TYR A 70 -9.93 11.50 0.93
C TYR A 70 -10.00 11.69 -0.60
N SER A 71 -9.53 12.81 -1.12
CA SER A 71 -9.47 13.05 -2.58
C SER A 71 -8.48 12.11 -3.27
N VAL A 72 -7.33 11.85 -2.63
CA VAL A 72 -6.35 10.85 -3.08
C VAL A 72 -6.99 9.46 -3.10
N LEU A 73 -7.68 9.06 -2.03
CA LEU A 73 -8.38 7.77 -1.94
C LEU A 73 -9.33 7.58 -3.12
N VAL A 74 -10.19 8.56 -3.38
CA VAL A 74 -11.18 8.47 -4.45
C VAL A 74 -10.51 8.44 -5.84
N ALA A 75 -9.43 9.20 -6.03
CA ALA A 75 -8.65 9.15 -7.27
C ALA A 75 -7.97 7.77 -7.45
N LEU A 76 -7.41 7.19 -6.39
CA LEU A 76 -6.83 5.84 -6.44
C LEU A 76 -7.87 4.76 -6.76
N SER A 77 -9.09 4.89 -6.21
CA SER A 77 -10.17 3.96 -6.54
C SER A 77 -10.59 4.05 -8.00
N LEU A 78 -10.57 5.25 -8.60
CA LEU A 78 -10.83 5.47 -10.03
C LEU A 78 -9.72 4.92 -10.94
N LEU A 79 -8.46 5.01 -10.49
CA LEU A 79 -7.30 4.51 -11.22
C LEU A 79 -7.12 2.99 -11.11
N SER A 80 -7.77 2.35 -10.14
CA SER A 80 -7.67 0.91 -9.84
C SER A 80 -8.98 0.17 -10.11
N ARG A 81 -9.03 -1.14 -9.82
CA ARG A 81 -10.24 -1.97 -9.98
C ARG A 81 -11.31 -1.73 -8.90
N GLN A 82 -11.05 -0.85 -7.93
CA GLN A 82 -11.88 -0.69 -6.73
C GLN A 82 -13.21 0.04 -7.00
N CYS A 83 -13.33 0.74 -8.14
CA CYS A 83 -14.56 1.43 -8.54
C CYS A 83 -15.60 0.55 -9.28
N ASN A 84 -15.40 -0.77 -9.38
CA ASN A 84 -16.36 -1.66 -10.04
C ASN A 84 -17.79 -1.49 -9.47
N GLY A 85 -18.73 -1.07 -10.35
CA GLY A 85 -20.13 -0.82 -10.01
C GLY A 85 -20.45 0.56 -9.41
N ARG A 86 -19.46 1.43 -9.17
CA ARG A 86 -19.66 2.82 -8.68
C ARG A 86 -19.12 3.89 -9.62
N PHE A 87 -18.37 3.47 -10.62
CA PHE A 87 -17.67 4.33 -11.56
C PHE A 87 -18.59 5.41 -12.15
N ASP A 88 -19.71 5.00 -12.73
CA ASP A 88 -20.62 5.91 -13.46
C ASP A 88 -21.25 6.97 -12.54
N ASN A 89 -21.56 6.61 -11.29
CA ASN A 89 -22.09 7.55 -10.30
C ASN A 89 -21.04 8.62 -9.94
N LEU A 90 -19.82 8.18 -9.64
CA LEU A 90 -18.73 9.08 -9.27
C LEU A 90 -18.33 9.98 -10.46
N ALA A 91 -18.17 9.39 -11.65
CA ALA A 91 -17.91 10.10 -12.89
C ALA A 91 -19.02 11.12 -13.18
N GLY A 92 -20.30 10.74 -13.03
CA GLY A 92 -21.44 11.62 -13.23
C GLY A 92 -21.50 12.80 -12.25
N LYS A 93 -21.15 12.59 -10.97
CA LYS A 93 -21.04 13.68 -9.98
C LYS A 93 -19.94 14.68 -10.37
N ILE A 94 -18.80 14.18 -10.84
CA ILE A 94 -17.65 15.00 -11.22
C ILE A 94 -17.91 15.75 -12.53
N LEU A 95 -18.48 15.07 -13.53
CA LEU A 95 -18.85 15.64 -14.83
C LEU A 95 -19.77 16.86 -14.68
N LYS A 96 -20.74 16.81 -13.76
CA LYS A 96 -21.65 17.92 -13.44
C LYS A 96 -20.96 19.16 -12.85
N ARG A 97 -19.79 19.00 -12.21
CA ARG A 97 -19.02 20.09 -11.59
C ARG A 97 -17.86 20.57 -12.46
N ARG A 98 -17.18 19.64 -13.14
CA ARG A 98 -15.97 19.88 -13.94
C ARG A 98 -15.97 18.93 -15.13
N ASN A 99 -16.54 19.39 -16.24
CA ASN A 99 -16.85 18.56 -17.40
C ASN A 99 -15.62 17.81 -17.95
N TYR A 100 -14.50 18.50 -18.18
CA TYR A 100 -13.29 17.87 -18.72
C TYR A 100 -12.74 16.75 -17.82
N LEU A 101 -12.77 16.94 -16.49
CA LEU A 101 -12.31 15.94 -15.54
C LEU A 101 -13.27 14.73 -15.52
N GLY A 102 -14.57 14.96 -15.69
CA GLY A 102 -15.54 13.88 -15.88
C GLY A 102 -15.24 13.04 -17.13
N ASN A 103 -14.88 13.69 -18.25
CA ASN A 103 -14.52 13.00 -19.48
C ASN A 103 -13.22 12.18 -19.33
N TRP A 104 -12.21 12.75 -18.67
CA TRP A 104 -10.98 12.04 -18.30
C TRP A 104 -11.25 10.81 -17.46
N ILE A 105 -12.15 10.92 -16.49
CA ILE A 105 -12.57 9.79 -15.69
C ILE A 105 -13.23 8.76 -16.58
N GLN A 106 -14.21 9.11 -17.43
CA GLN A 106 -14.81 8.14 -18.36
C GLN A 106 -13.77 7.44 -19.25
N GLU A 107 -12.74 8.14 -19.71
CA GLU A 107 -11.63 7.56 -20.46
C GLU A 107 -10.87 6.50 -19.65
N LEU A 108 -10.62 6.74 -18.34
CA LEU A 108 -9.98 5.76 -17.46
C LEU A 108 -10.74 4.43 -17.39
N GLN A 109 -12.07 4.45 -17.52
CA GLN A 109 -12.89 3.22 -17.51
C GLN A 109 -12.52 2.26 -18.64
N SER A 110 -12.08 2.82 -19.78
CA SER A 110 -11.65 2.05 -20.96
C SER A 110 -10.19 1.59 -20.87
N MET A 111 -9.43 2.11 -19.91
CA MET A 111 -8.02 1.77 -19.71
C MET A 111 -7.86 0.60 -18.75
N LYS A 112 -6.76 -0.15 -18.90
CA LYS A 112 -6.33 -1.09 -17.86
C LYS A 112 -6.06 -0.32 -16.55
N PRO A 113 -6.38 -0.88 -15.38
CA PRO A 113 -6.13 -0.26 -14.09
C PRO A 113 -4.64 -0.14 -13.76
N LEU A 114 -4.33 0.75 -12.83
CA LEU A 114 -3.06 0.82 -12.11
C LEU A 114 -3.18 0.09 -10.78
N LEU A 115 -2.08 -0.53 -10.34
CA LEU A 115 -1.99 -1.17 -9.03
C LEU A 115 -1.60 -0.10 -7.99
N PRO A 116 -2.49 0.27 -7.05
CA PRO A 116 -2.16 1.23 -6.02
C PRO A 116 -1.19 0.61 -5.00
N VAL A 117 -0.05 1.25 -4.79
CA VAL A 117 0.96 0.86 -3.80
C VAL A 117 1.04 1.99 -2.77
N ILE A 118 0.55 1.75 -1.56
CA ILE A 118 0.48 2.78 -0.51
C ILE A 118 1.62 2.53 0.47
N VAL A 119 2.62 3.39 0.43
CA VAL A 119 3.77 3.36 1.32
C VAL A 119 3.47 4.21 2.55
N ARG A 120 3.74 3.64 3.72
CA ARG A 120 3.57 4.32 5.02
C ARG A 120 4.94 4.56 5.67
N GLY A 121 4.99 5.53 6.56
CA GLY A 121 6.11 5.69 7.48
C GLY A 121 6.17 4.59 8.54
N GLY A 122 7.24 4.60 9.34
CA GLY A 122 7.44 3.65 10.45
C GLY A 122 8.44 2.52 10.15
N TYR A 123 8.98 2.45 8.93
CA TYR A 123 10.01 1.48 8.58
C TYR A 123 11.43 2.06 8.78
N PRO A 124 12.43 1.22 9.06
CA PRO A 124 13.83 1.62 9.18
C PRO A 124 14.39 2.38 7.98
N SER A 125 13.97 2.04 6.75
CA SER A 125 14.42 2.68 5.50
C SER A 125 13.29 2.81 4.47
N LEU A 126 13.46 3.73 3.51
CA LEU A 126 12.51 3.92 2.41
C LEU A 126 12.39 2.66 1.53
N SER A 127 13.54 2.01 1.26
CA SER A 127 13.60 0.79 0.48
C SER A 127 12.78 -0.33 1.11
N LEU A 128 12.87 -0.49 2.43
CA LEU A 128 12.07 -1.47 3.16
C LEU A 128 10.59 -1.10 3.17
N ALA A 129 10.26 0.18 3.41
CA ALA A 129 8.88 0.66 3.36
C ALA A 129 8.21 0.37 2.01
N LEU A 130 8.93 0.64 0.92
CA LEU A 130 8.45 0.42 -0.43
C LEU A 130 8.37 -1.08 -0.76
N SER A 131 9.37 -1.89 -0.38
CA SER A 131 9.32 -3.35 -0.53
C SER A 131 8.11 -3.95 0.19
N ALA A 132 7.87 -3.54 1.44
CA ALA A 132 6.72 -3.97 2.22
C ALA A 132 5.39 -3.57 1.57
N ALA A 133 5.28 -2.32 1.09
CA ALA A 133 4.09 -1.85 0.39
C ALA A 133 3.83 -2.59 -0.93
N LEU A 134 4.89 -2.96 -1.67
CA LEU A 134 4.77 -3.77 -2.88
C LEU A 134 4.24 -5.17 -2.56
N VAL A 135 4.79 -5.84 -1.54
CA VAL A 135 4.29 -7.16 -1.08
C VAL A 135 2.80 -7.05 -0.73
N GLN A 136 2.41 -6.08 0.11
CA GLN A 136 1.01 -5.90 0.51
C GLN A 136 0.07 -5.61 -0.68
N ALA A 137 0.53 -4.84 -1.67
CA ALA A 137 -0.24 -4.56 -2.87
C ALA A 137 -0.49 -5.83 -3.69
N LEU A 138 0.55 -6.64 -3.91
CA LEU A 138 0.47 -7.91 -4.64
C LEU A 138 -0.43 -8.93 -3.93
N GLU A 139 -0.23 -9.12 -2.61
CA GLU A 139 -1.04 -10.01 -1.80
C GLU A 139 -2.53 -9.62 -1.84
N SER A 140 -2.83 -8.32 -1.84
CA SER A 140 -4.22 -7.84 -1.82
C SER A 140 -5.00 -8.03 -3.12
N GLU A 141 -4.30 -8.13 -4.25
CA GLU A 141 -4.93 -8.48 -5.52
C GLU A 141 -5.03 -10.00 -5.70
N GLY A 142 -4.28 -10.78 -4.90
CA GLY A 142 -4.29 -12.24 -4.96
C GLY A 142 -3.73 -12.77 -6.29
N PHE A 143 -2.63 -12.19 -6.79
CA PHE A 143 -2.04 -12.66 -8.03
C PHE A 143 -1.43 -14.06 -7.88
N ASP A 144 -1.85 -14.98 -8.73
CA ASP A 144 -1.20 -16.27 -8.86
C ASP A 144 0.19 -16.11 -9.50
N GLY A 145 1.23 -16.54 -8.80
CA GLY A 145 2.60 -16.58 -9.33
C GLY A 145 3.31 -15.22 -9.45
N ILE A 146 2.72 -14.13 -8.95
CA ILE A 146 3.39 -12.82 -8.87
C ILE A 146 3.54 -12.43 -7.40
N TYR A 147 4.75 -12.57 -6.88
CA TYR A 147 5.10 -12.20 -5.52
C TYR A 147 6.48 -11.52 -5.50
N LEU A 148 6.71 -10.76 -4.44
CA LEU A 148 8.01 -10.18 -4.14
C LEU A 148 8.56 -10.89 -2.90
N LEU A 149 9.72 -11.53 -3.04
CA LEU A 149 10.39 -12.19 -1.93
C LEU A 149 11.37 -11.22 -1.27
N ASN A 150 11.24 -11.03 0.04
CA ASN A 150 12.23 -10.34 0.87
C ASN A 150 12.56 -11.20 2.11
N ASN A 151 13.50 -10.75 2.93
CA ASN A 151 13.96 -11.52 4.10
C ASN A 151 12.83 -11.84 5.10
N TYR A 152 11.89 -10.91 5.28
CA TYR A 152 10.71 -11.11 6.14
C TYR A 152 9.76 -12.15 5.55
N GLN A 153 9.49 -12.08 4.24
CA GLN A 153 8.65 -13.04 3.55
C GLN A 153 9.27 -14.45 3.60
N ARG A 154 10.59 -14.55 3.35
CA ARG A 154 11.32 -15.81 3.45
C ARG A 154 11.27 -16.40 4.86
N ALA A 155 11.44 -15.58 5.90
CA ALA A 155 11.30 -16.05 7.28
C ALA A 155 9.90 -16.59 7.56
N LYS A 156 8.84 -15.89 7.12
CA LYS A 156 7.46 -16.37 7.22
C LYS A 156 7.23 -17.67 6.46
N GLU A 157 7.79 -17.82 5.26
CA GLU A 157 7.70 -19.05 4.46
C GLU A 157 8.34 -20.24 5.19
N TYR A 158 9.50 -20.06 5.84
CA TYR A 158 10.07 -21.12 6.68
C TYR A 158 9.18 -21.47 7.86
N LEU A 159 8.59 -20.48 8.54
CA LEU A 159 7.67 -20.74 9.66
C LEU A 159 6.43 -21.52 9.20
N GLN A 160 5.84 -21.16 8.05
CA GLN A 160 4.71 -21.86 7.46
C GLN A 160 5.10 -23.28 7.02
N LEU A 161 6.26 -23.42 6.38
CA LEU A 161 6.80 -24.73 5.98
C LEU A 161 7.03 -25.62 7.19
N TRP A 162 7.61 -25.11 8.28
CA TRP A 162 7.81 -25.88 9.50
C TRP A 162 6.48 -26.25 10.17
N GLU A 163 5.49 -25.36 10.16
CA GLU A 163 4.17 -25.66 10.70
C GLU A 163 3.48 -26.82 9.98
N VAL A 164 3.63 -26.91 8.65
CA VAL A 164 2.96 -27.91 7.82
C VAL A 164 3.78 -29.19 7.67
N GLU A 165 5.07 -29.08 7.33
CA GLU A 165 5.92 -30.20 6.90
C GLU A 165 6.94 -30.64 7.96
N PHE A 166 7.32 -29.76 8.88
CA PHE A 166 8.33 -30.07 9.92
C PHE A 166 7.87 -29.67 11.35
N PRO A 167 6.81 -30.29 11.90
CA PRO A 167 6.21 -29.86 13.17
C PRO A 167 7.17 -29.85 14.37
N GLU A 168 8.20 -30.71 14.37
CA GLU A 168 9.25 -30.69 15.38
C GLU A 168 10.08 -29.41 15.34
N ALA A 169 10.46 -28.93 14.14
CA ALA A 169 11.16 -27.67 13.97
C ALA A 169 10.27 -26.49 14.41
N TYR A 170 8.97 -26.55 14.07
CA TYR A 170 8.01 -25.53 14.49
C TYR A 170 7.80 -25.49 16.01
N THR A 171 7.81 -26.64 16.67
CA THR A 171 7.75 -26.72 18.14
C THR A 171 9.03 -26.15 18.76
N LYS A 172 10.21 -26.55 18.26
CA LYS A 172 11.50 -26.05 18.74
C LYS A 172 11.64 -24.53 18.64
N ILE A 173 11.16 -23.92 17.55
CA ILE A 173 11.20 -22.45 17.46
C ILE A 173 10.25 -21.81 18.46
N LYS A 174 9.05 -22.37 18.69
CA LYS A 174 8.10 -21.84 19.69
C LYS A 174 8.68 -21.90 21.10
N GLU A 175 9.37 -22.98 21.45
CA GLU A 175 10.04 -23.15 22.75
C GLU A 175 11.15 -22.10 22.99
N GLN A 176 11.72 -21.49 21.94
CA GLN A 176 12.65 -20.37 22.12
C GLN A 176 11.98 -19.11 22.68
N PHE A 177 10.65 -19.05 22.68
CA PHE A 177 9.81 -17.95 23.15
C PHE A 177 8.96 -18.33 24.38
N ASP A 178 9.30 -19.41 25.08
CA ASP A 178 8.66 -19.74 26.36
C ASP A 178 9.23 -18.83 27.47
N GLY A 179 8.60 -17.67 27.70
CA GLY A 179 9.06 -16.64 28.65
C GLY A 179 8.32 -15.30 28.55
N GLU A 180 9.03 -14.17 28.72
CA GLU A 180 8.45 -12.80 28.71
C GLU A 180 7.91 -12.34 27.34
N GLY A 181 8.25 -13.04 26.24
CA GLY A 181 7.75 -12.71 24.90
C GLY A 181 7.16 -13.95 24.23
N SER A 182 5.88 -13.90 23.85
CA SER A 182 5.23 -15.03 23.17
C SER A 182 5.64 -15.16 21.71
N PHE A 183 5.65 -16.39 21.19
CA PHE A 183 5.84 -16.64 19.75
C PHE A 183 4.84 -15.85 18.89
N GLN A 184 3.59 -15.66 19.35
CA GLN A 184 2.62 -14.83 18.63
C GLN A 184 3.05 -13.36 18.54
N SER A 185 3.65 -12.80 19.59
CA SER A 185 4.18 -11.43 19.59
C SER A 185 5.34 -11.29 18.60
N PHE A 186 6.28 -12.23 18.64
CA PHE A 186 7.38 -12.32 17.67
C PHE A 186 6.86 -12.39 16.22
N TYR A 187 5.91 -13.29 15.95
CA TYR A 187 5.37 -13.47 14.60
C TYR A 187 4.62 -12.22 14.12
N ALA A 188 3.88 -11.56 15.02
CA ALA A 188 3.21 -10.30 14.72
C ALA A 188 4.21 -9.19 14.38
N LYS A 189 5.31 -9.08 15.12
CA LYS A 189 6.40 -8.14 14.83
C LYS A 189 7.07 -8.44 13.50
N LEU A 190 7.35 -9.71 13.20
CA LEU A 190 7.91 -10.14 11.92
C LEU A 190 6.98 -9.77 10.75
N CYS A 191 5.66 -9.93 10.90
CA CYS A 191 4.66 -9.48 9.93
C CYS A 191 4.60 -7.95 9.77
N GLN A 192 5.03 -7.21 10.78
CA GLN A 192 5.11 -5.74 10.78
C GLN A 192 6.47 -5.22 10.31
N TYR A 193 7.35 -6.09 9.78
CA TYR A 193 8.69 -5.74 9.31
C TYR A 193 9.58 -5.13 10.40
N ASP A 194 9.42 -5.63 11.64
CA ASP A 194 10.26 -5.28 12.78
C ASP A 194 11.66 -5.89 12.65
N GLU A 195 12.69 -5.04 12.71
CA GLU A 195 14.08 -5.44 12.48
C GLU A 195 14.60 -6.37 13.58
N ASP A 196 14.27 -6.08 14.84
CA ASP A 196 14.67 -6.92 15.98
C ASP A 196 14.08 -8.32 15.87
N ALA A 197 12.83 -8.44 15.42
CA ALA A 197 12.20 -9.74 15.16
C ALA A 197 12.89 -10.51 14.02
N LEU A 198 13.31 -9.83 12.94
CA LEU A 198 14.05 -10.52 11.88
C LEU A 198 15.43 -11.00 12.39
N GLU A 199 16.15 -10.16 13.11
CA GLU A 199 17.45 -10.52 13.70
C GLU A 199 17.32 -11.68 14.70
N GLU A 200 16.26 -11.66 15.51
CA GLU A 200 15.92 -12.76 16.41
C GLU A 200 15.65 -14.05 15.66
N PHE A 201 14.88 -14.01 14.56
CA PHE A 201 14.67 -15.18 13.70
C PHE A 201 16.00 -15.72 13.17
N VAL A 202 16.87 -14.87 12.62
CA VAL A 202 18.16 -15.29 12.08
C VAL A 202 19.05 -15.92 13.16
N ARG A 203 19.05 -15.39 14.37
CA ARG A 203 19.79 -15.93 15.52
C ARG A 203 19.26 -17.30 15.97
N ILE A 204 17.94 -17.49 15.93
CA ILE A 204 17.29 -18.74 16.34
C ILE A 204 17.41 -19.82 15.27
N PHE A 205 17.38 -19.44 13.99
CA PHE A 205 17.28 -20.36 12.86
C PHE A 205 18.27 -21.55 12.93
N PRO A 206 19.58 -21.38 13.18
CA PRO A 206 20.52 -22.49 13.27
C PRO A 206 20.23 -23.48 14.41
N LYS A 207 19.62 -23.01 15.50
CA LYS A 207 19.24 -23.88 16.64
C LYS A 207 18.12 -24.85 16.27
N VAL A 208 17.30 -24.47 15.30
CA VAL A 208 16.14 -25.23 14.84
C VAL A 208 16.50 -26.12 13.63
N THR A 209 17.50 -25.72 12.84
CA THR A 209 17.91 -26.37 11.58
C THR A 209 19.23 -27.14 11.66
N ASN A 210 19.62 -27.62 12.86
CA ASN A 210 20.86 -28.37 13.09
C ASN A 210 22.14 -27.65 12.59
N GLY A 211 22.21 -26.33 12.83
CA GLY A 211 23.37 -25.51 12.48
C GLY A 211 23.33 -24.86 11.09
N SER A 212 22.26 -25.08 10.31
CA SER A 212 22.13 -24.41 9.00
C SER A 212 21.90 -22.91 9.16
N GLU A 213 22.55 -22.10 8.34
CA GLU A 213 22.39 -20.64 8.38
C GLU A 213 21.16 -20.17 7.60
N PHE A 214 20.54 -19.08 8.07
CA PHE A 214 19.48 -18.43 7.31
C PHE A 214 20.08 -17.65 6.14
N SER A 215 19.82 -18.11 4.91
CA SER A 215 20.23 -17.42 3.70
C SER A 215 19.42 -16.13 3.52
N ARG A 216 20.03 -14.99 3.88
CA ARG A 216 19.47 -13.67 3.58
C ARG A 216 19.55 -13.39 2.08
N LEU A 217 18.49 -12.81 1.54
CA LEU A 217 18.56 -12.04 0.31
C LEU A 217 19.52 -10.87 0.51
N SER A 218 20.30 -10.56 -0.52
CA SER A 218 21.14 -9.36 -0.59
C SER A 218 20.32 -8.08 -0.45
N GLU A 219 20.99 -6.93 -0.42
CA GLU A 219 20.34 -5.62 -0.30
C GLU A 219 19.11 -5.47 -1.21
N LEU A 220 18.09 -4.79 -0.71
CA LEU A 220 16.83 -4.60 -1.43
C LEU A 220 17.07 -3.83 -2.73
N HIS A 221 16.92 -4.53 -3.84
CA HIS A 221 17.03 -4.04 -5.21
C HIS A 221 15.71 -3.44 -5.70
N VAL A 222 15.13 -2.52 -4.90
CA VAL A 222 13.73 -2.08 -5.04
C VAL A 222 13.41 -1.52 -6.43
N ILE A 223 14.39 -0.91 -7.10
CA ILE A 223 14.20 -0.39 -8.46
C ILE A 223 14.09 -1.53 -9.48
N GLU A 224 14.91 -2.59 -9.35
CA GLU A 224 14.76 -3.79 -10.16
C GLU A 224 13.45 -4.50 -9.85
N ASP A 225 13.08 -4.61 -8.57
CA ASP A 225 11.80 -5.21 -8.13
C ASP A 225 10.60 -4.49 -8.75
N ILE A 226 10.60 -3.15 -8.73
CA ILE A 226 9.55 -2.34 -9.37
C ILE A 226 9.46 -2.65 -10.87
N LYS A 227 10.59 -2.75 -11.56
CA LYS A 227 10.60 -3.03 -13.01
C LYS A 227 10.05 -4.42 -13.30
N ASP A 228 10.51 -5.42 -12.55
CA ASP A 228 10.08 -6.81 -12.69
C ASP A 228 8.58 -6.96 -12.38
N ILE A 229 8.12 -6.42 -11.24
CA ILE A 229 6.70 -6.41 -10.86
C ILE A 229 5.86 -5.70 -11.91
N THR A 230 6.28 -4.52 -12.38
CA THR A 230 5.55 -3.76 -13.39
C THR A 230 5.40 -4.57 -14.69
N SER A 231 6.45 -5.30 -15.08
CA SER A 231 6.41 -6.23 -16.22
C SER A 231 5.42 -7.36 -15.97
N LYS A 232 5.50 -8.04 -14.82
CA LYS A 232 4.63 -9.17 -14.46
C LYS A 232 3.16 -8.79 -14.36
N ILE A 233 2.81 -7.71 -13.66
CA ILE A 233 1.40 -7.28 -13.50
C ILE A 233 0.76 -6.86 -14.83
N SER A 234 1.57 -6.48 -15.82
CA SER A 234 1.06 -6.13 -17.15
C SER A 234 0.39 -7.31 -17.86
N SER A 235 0.90 -8.52 -17.61
CA SER A 235 0.36 -9.77 -18.13
C SER A 235 -1.00 -10.15 -17.52
N VAL A 236 -1.27 -9.73 -16.28
CA VAL A 236 -2.53 -9.98 -15.55
C VAL A 236 -3.50 -8.79 -15.59
N GLY A 237 -3.31 -7.90 -16.57
CA GLY A 237 -4.29 -6.87 -16.92
C GLY A 237 -4.19 -5.57 -16.13
N PHE A 238 -3.02 -5.27 -15.55
CA PHE A 238 -2.69 -3.91 -15.08
C PHE A 238 -1.85 -3.18 -16.13
N ARG A 239 -1.78 -1.85 -16.09
CA ARG A 239 -0.88 -1.06 -16.98
C ARG A 239 0.31 -0.43 -16.26
N GLY A 240 0.42 -0.64 -14.95
CA GLY A 240 1.53 -0.14 -14.15
C GLY A 240 1.17 0.01 -12.68
N LEU A 241 2.12 0.57 -11.93
CA LEU A 241 1.98 0.90 -10.51
C LEU A 241 1.58 2.37 -10.35
N TYR A 242 0.82 2.67 -9.30
CA TYR A 242 0.65 4.02 -8.79
C TYR A 242 1.07 4.05 -7.32
N ILE A 243 2.25 4.61 -7.05
CA ILE A 243 2.87 4.61 -5.72
C ILE A 243 2.49 5.90 -4.97
N VAL A 244 1.95 5.77 -3.77
CA VAL A 244 1.61 6.88 -2.88
C VAL A 244 2.37 6.76 -1.58
N TYR A 245 3.17 7.75 -1.26
CA TYR A 245 3.79 7.89 0.05
C TYR A 245 2.88 8.71 0.96
N ASP A 246 2.17 8.03 1.84
CA ASP A 246 1.38 8.70 2.87
C ASP A 246 2.30 9.17 4.01
N GLU A 247 2.06 10.38 4.49
CA GLU A 247 2.87 11.02 5.54
C GLU A 247 4.37 11.16 5.21
N PHE A 248 4.73 11.36 3.93
CA PHE A 248 6.12 11.51 3.49
C PHE A 248 6.94 12.56 4.27
N SER A 249 6.30 13.67 4.70
CA SER A 249 6.96 14.69 5.52
C SER A 249 7.45 14.14 6.87
N LYS A 250 6.67 13.28 7.55
CA LYS A 250 7.10 12.67 8.82
C LYS A 250 8.30 11.75 8.63
N TYR A 251 8.36 11.06 7.50
CA TYR A 251 9.55 10.25 7.14
C TYR A 251 10.80 11.14 7.02
N LEU A 252 10.71 12.27 6.31
CA LEU A 252 11.82 13.21 6.18
C LEU A 252 12.25 13.81 7.53
N GLU A 253 11.30 14.08 8.43
CA GLU A 253 11.59 14.55 9.79
C GLU A 253 12.36 13.49 10.60
N GLY A 254 11.95 12.22 10.52
CA GLY A 254 12.65 11.11 11.18
C GLY A 254 14.09 10.92 10.69
N LEU A 255 14.35 11.14 9.40
CA LEU A 255 15.72 11.13 8.86
C LEU A 255 16.59 12.23 9.46
N ARG A 256 16.04 13.44 9.66
CA ARG A 256 16.77 14.55 10.28
C ARG A 256 17.09 14.28 11.76
N GLY A 257 16.17 13.65 12.49
CA GLY A 257 16.41 13.26 13.89
C GLY A 257 17.59 12.31 14.03
N ARG A 258 17.67 11.27 13.18
CA ARG A 258 18.76 10.28 13.18
C ARG A 258 20.12 10.81 12.70
N MET A 259 20.16 11.93 11.97
CA MET A 259 21.40 12.59 11.56
C MET A 259 21.94 13.56 12.62
N SER A 260 21.20 13.77 13.70
CA SER A 260 21.52 14.72 14.77
C SER A 260 22.01 14.01 16.05
N GLU A 261 22.12 12.68 16.01
CA GLU A 261 22.70 11.80 17.03
C GLU A 261 24.00 11.18 16.50
#